data_AF-A0A955DEK4-F1
#
_entry.id   AF-A0A955DEK4-F1
#
_cell.length_a   1.000
_cell.length_b   1.000
_cell.length_c   1.000
_cell.angle_alpha   90.00
_cell.angle_beta   90.00
_cell.angle_gamma   90.00
#
_symmetry.space_group_name_H-M   'P 1'
#
loop_
_entity.id
_entity.type
_entity.pdbx_description
1 polymer ?
#
loop_
_entity_poly.entity_id
_entity_poly.type
_entity_poly.pdbx_seq_one_letter_code
_entity_poly.pdbx_strand_id
1 'polypeptide(L)'
;RPSASQSFTPPGRARRIGVVGLCVGAGGSMVATAVAQGCDAFITGEMRHHDVLDAIARGCTVILAGHTNTERGYLKVLQRRLGEALPDLECTVSRKDVDPLRSA
;
A
#
# COMPACT_ATOMS: atom_id res chain seq x y z
N ARG A 1 -15.50 26.67 4.66
CA ARG A 1 -14.30 25.89 4.25
C ARG A 1 -13.09 26.59 4.85
N PRO A 2 -12.41 26.06 5.89
CA PRO A 2 -11.12 26.61 6.26
C PRO A 2 -10.11 26.19 5.17
N SER A 3 -9.41 27.17 4.62
CA SER A 3 -8.30 26.97 3.70
C SER A 3 -7.18 26.22 4.42
N ALA A 4 -6.96 24.95 4.08
CA ALA A 4 -5.75 24.26 4.48
C ALA A 4 -4.58 24.91 3.74
N SER A 5 -3.87 25.82 4.41
CA SER A 5 -2.56 26.26 3.98
C SER A 5 -1.70 25.03 3.78
N GLN A 6 -1.23 24.77 2.56
CA GLN A 6 -0.29 23.68 2.29
C GLN A 6 1.01 23.98 3.06
N SER A 7 1.14 23.42 4.26
CA SER A 7 2.34 23.57 5.07
C SER A 7 3.38 22.57 4.57
N PHE A 8 4.33 23.05 3.78
CA PHE A 8 5.56 22.31 3.53
C PHE A 8 6.21 22.00 4.89
N THR A 9 6.29 20.71 5.24
CA THR A 9 6.95 20.29 6.48
C THR A 9 8.44 20.16 6.19
N PRO A 10 9.30 21.02 6.76
CA PRO A 10 10.73 20.91 6.53
C PRO A 10 11.25 19.55 7.03
N PRO A 11 12.29 19.00 6.38
CA PRO A 11 12.91 17.76 6.84
C PRO A 11 13.34 17.88 8.30
N GLY A 12 12.97 16.90 9.13
CA GLY A 12 13.29 16.85 10.56
C GLY A 12 12.13 17.13 11.53
N ARG A 13 10.96 17.56 11.05
CA ARG A 13 9.75 17.71 11.89
C ARG A 13 8.79 16.54 11.68
N ALA A 14 8.64 15.68 12.69
CA ALA A 14 7.71 14.56 12.63
C ALA A 14 6.25 15.05 12.54
N ARG A 15 5.56 14.69 11.46
CA ARG A 15 4.10 14.87 11.33
C ARG A 15 3.39 13.69 11.97
N ARG A 16 2.40 13.95 12.82
CA ARG A 16 1.54 12.89 13.38
C ARG A 16 0.64 12.33 12.27
N ILE A 17 0.59 11.00 12.15
CA ILE A 17 -0.30 10.27 11.24
C ILE A 17 -1.43 9.67 12.09
N GLY A 18 -2.68 9.98 11.77
CA GLY A 18 -3.87 9.45 12.45
C GLY A 18 -4.59 8.40 11.62
N VAL A 19 -4.95 8.73 10.38
CA VAL A 19 -5.73 7.84 9.49
C VAL A 19 -4.83 7.33 8.37
N VAL A 20 -4.79 6.00 8.19
CA VAL A 20 -3.98 5.35 7.16
C VAL A 20 -4.89 4.52 6.24
N GLY A 21 -4.86 4.84 4.95
CA GLY A 21 -5.44 4.00 3.91
C GLY A 21 -4.46 2.92 3.47
N LEU A 22 -4.94 1.71 3.22
CA LEU A 22 -4.13 0.57 2.81
C LEU A 22 -4.79 -0.13 1.62
N CYS A 23 -4.03 -0.35 0.55
CA CYS A 23 -4.42 -1.17 -0.58
C CYS A 23 -3.18 -1.91 -1.08
N VAL A 24 -3.14 -3.24 -0.97
CA VAL A 24 -1.98 -4.03 -1.44
C VAL A 24 -1.90 -4.03 -2.98
N GLY A 25 -0.71 -4.31 -3.52
CA GLY A 25 -0.49 -4.38 -4.96
C GLY A 25 -0.52 -3.01 -5.66
N ALA A 26 -1.19 -2.92 -6.80
CA ALA A 26 -1.29 -1.72 -7.63
C ALA A 26 -2.44 -0.78 -7.22
N GLY A 27 -2.47 -0.38 -5.96
CA GLY A 27 -3.55 0.42 -5.36
C GLY A 27 -3.60 1.92 -5.72
N GLY A 28 -2.78 2.40 -6.66
CA GLY A 28 -2.69 3.84 -6.97
C GLY A 28 -4.01 4.51 -7.37
N SER A 29 -4.92 3.77 -8.01
CA SER A 29 -6.27 4.27 -8.36
C SER A 29 -7.13 4.61 -7.14
N MET A 30 -6.82 4.06 -5.96
CA MET A 30 -7.59 4.26 -4.73
C MET A 30 -7.15 5.51 -3.95
N VAL A 31 -6.05 6.16 -4.34
CA VAL A 31 -5.51 7.29 -3.58
C VAL A 31 -6.48 8.46 -3.51
N ALA A 32 -7.25 8.71 -4.57
CA ALA A 32 -8.23 9.78 -4.59
C ALA A 32 -9.33 9.57 -3.54
N THR A 33 -9.80 8.32 -3.40
CA THR A 33 -10.76 7.89 -2.37
C THR A 33 -10.15 7.98 -0.98
N ALA A 34 -8.91 7.53 -0.78
CA ALA A 34 -8.23 7.58 0.50
C ALA A 34 -8.12 9.03 1.02
N VAL A 35 -7.71 9.96 0.15
CA VAL A 35 -7.65 11.39 0.49
C VAL A 35 -9.04 11.96 0.78
N ALA A 36 -10.05 11.60 -0.02
CA ALA A 36 -11.43 12.05 0.23
C ALA A 36 -11.99 11.55 1.57
N GLN A 37 -11.53 10.39 2.05
CA GLN A 37 -11.85 9.84 3.36
C GLN A 37 -10.98 10.41 4.50
N GLY A 38 -10.09 11.37 4.21
CA GLY A 38 -9.26 12.03 5.22
C GLY A 38 -8.05 11.20 5.65
N CYS A 39 -7.55 10.29 4.82
CA CYS A 39 -6.31 9.58 5.11
C CYS A 39 -5.12 10.55 5.15
N ASP A 40 -4.38 10.53 6.26
CA ASP A 40 -3.10 11.20 6.41
C ASP A 40 -2.00 10.50 5.60
N ALA A 41 -2.08 9.18 5.49
CA ALA A 41 -1.14 8.38 4.71
C ALA A 41 -1.85 7.30 3.90
N PHE A 42 -1.24 6.92 2.78
CA PHE A 42 -1.69 5.84 1.92
C PHE A 42 -0.54 4.87 1.65
N ILE A 43 -0.78 3.60 1.97
CA ILE A 43 0.20 2.52 1.79
C ILE A 43 -0.28 1.62 0.65
N THR A 44 0.59 1.40 -0.33
CA THR A 44 0.34 0.48 -1.43
C THR A 44 1.63 -0.16 -1.93
N GLY A 45 1.52 -1.14 -2.81
CA GLY A 45 2.68 -1.74 -3.46
C GLY A 45 3.34 -0.77 -4.42
N GLU A 46 2.55 -0.23 -5.35
CA GLU A 46 3.02 0.67 -6.40
C GLU A 46 1.99 1.74 -6.80
N MET A 47 2.50 2.82 -7.40
CA MET A 47 1.72 3.95 -7.92
C MET A 47 2.43 4.58 -9.13
N ARG A 48 1.68 5.22 -10.02
CA ARG A 48 2.28 6.03 -11.10
C ARG A 48 2.84 7.31 -10.49
N HIS A 49 3.92 7.82 -11.10
CA HIS A 49 4.60 9.03 -10.60
C HIS A 49 3.65 10.21 -10.36
N HIS A 50 2.75 10.50 -11.30
CA HIS A 50 1.80 11.61 -11.16
C HIS A 50 0.77 11.39 -10.05
N ASP A 51 0.35 10.14 -9.78
CA ASP A 51 -0.56 9.84 -8.67
C ASP A 51 0.12 10.09 -7.32
N VAL A 52 1.42 9.80 -7.21
CA VAL A 52 2.22 10.10 -6.02
C VAL A 52 2.30 11.61 -5.79
N LEU A 53 2.60 12.37 -6.84
CA LEU A 53 2.68 13.83 -6.77
C LEU A 53 1.34 14.45 -6.36
N ASP A 54 0.22 13.99 -6.94
CA ASP A 54 -1.13 14.47 -6.58
C ASP A 54 -1.45 14.17 -5.11
N ALA A 55 -1.15 12.96 -4.63
CA ALA A 55 -1.37 12.58 -3.24
C ALA A 55 -0.60 13.48 -2.26
N ILE A 56 0.68 13.73 -2.55
CA ILE A 56 1.53 14.61 -1.73
C ILE A 56 1.01 16.05 -1.76
N ALA A 57 0.63 16.56 -2.94
CA ALA A 57 0.07 17.91 -3.07
C ALA A 57 -1.24 18.08 -2.27
N ARG A 58 -1.97 16.99 -2.06
CA ARG A 58 -3.20 16.95 -1.24
C ARG A 58 -2.94 16.64 0.24
N GLY A 59 -1.67 16.60 0.67
CA GLY A 59 -1.27 16.42 2.07
C GLY A 59 -1.24 14.96 2.54
N CYS A 60 -1.32 13.99 1.62
CA CYS A 60 -1.27 12.57 1.93
C CYS A 60 0.16 12.04 1.79
N THR A 61 0.67 11.42 2.85
CA THR A 61 1.96 10.73 2.82
C THR A 61 1.83 9.40 2.09
N VAL A 62 2.63 9.17 1.06
CA VAL A 62 2.62 7.91 0.32
C VAL A 62 3.74 7.00 0.79
N ILE A 63 3.43 5.72 1.02
CA ILE A 63 4.41 4.66 1.30
C ILE A 63 4.24 3.58 0.22
N LEU A 64 5.26 3.43 -0.62
CA LEU A 64 5.33 2.37 -1.63
C LEU A 64 6.18 1.23 -1.08
N ALA A 65 5.55 0.09 -0.80
CA ALA A 65 6.19 -1.06 -0.17
C ALA A 65 6.53 -2.19 -1.16
N GLY A 66 6.31 -1.98 -2.46
CA GLY A 66 6.54 -2.96 -3.53
C GLY A 66 5.36 -3.91 -3.70
N HIS A 67 4.96 -4.14 -4.96
CA HIS A 67 3.76 -4.92 -5.31
C HIS A 67 3.77 -6.30 -4.66
N THR A 68 4.76 -7.12 -4.99
CA THR A 68 4.89 -8.48 -4.47
C THR A 68 5.03 -8.52 -2.96
N ASN A 69 5.80 -7.59 -2.37
CA ASN A 69 6.03 -7.54 -0.92
C ASN A 69 4.73 -7.31 -0.13
N THR A 70 3.84 -6.47 -0.64
CA THR A 70 2.55 -6.19 0.01
C THR A 70 1.56 -7.35 -0.05
N GLU A 71 1.67 -8.24 -1.04
CA GLU A 71 0.71 -9.33 -1.25
C GLU A 71 1.18 -10.69 -0.72
N ARG A 72 2.49 -10.95 -0.77
CA ARG A 72 3.07 -12.28 -0.49
C ARG A 72 2.78 -12.81 0.91
N GLY A 73 2.62 -11.91 1.89
CA GLY A 73 2.22 -12.26 3.25
C GLY A 73 0.90 -13.05 3.31
N TYR A 74 -0.02 -12.81 2.36
CA TYR A 74 -1.32 -13.48 2.31
C TYR A 74 -1.24 -14.96 1.87
N LEU A 75 -0.18 -15.37 1.16
CA LEU A 75 -0.08 -16.73 0.60
C LEU A 75 -0.20 -17.84 1.66
N LYS A 76 0.33 -17.62 2.86
CA LYS A 76 0.20 -18.57 3.99
C LYS A 76 -1.24 -18.69 4.49
N VAL A 77 -1.96 -17.58 4.51
CA VAL A 77 -3.37 -17.54 4.91
C VAL A 77 -4.21 -18.24 3.85
N LEU A 78 -3.94 -17.97 2.57
CA LEU A 78 -4.63 -18.62 1.45
C LEU A 78 -4.37 -20.13 1.43
N GLN A 79 -3.12 -20.57 1.61
CA GLN A 79 -2.77 -21.99 1.69
C GLN A 79 -3.61 -22.71 2.76
N ARG A 80 -3.68 -22.16 3.96
CA ARG A 80 -4.50 -22.73 5.04
C ARG A 80 -5.97 -22.81 4.66
N ARG A 81 -6.55 -21.70 4.16
CA ARG A 81 -7.96 -21.65 3.75
C ARG A 81 -8.30 -22.64 2.64
N LEU A 82 -7.41 -22.81 1.67
CA LEU A 82 -7.59 -23.79 0.60
C LEU A 82 -7.49 -25.21 1.14
N GLY A 83 -6.55 -25.52 2.04
CA GLY A 83 -6.46 -26.84 2.67
C GLY A 83 -7.70 -27.18 3.52
N GLU A 84 -8.30 -26.19 4.19
CA GLU A 84 -9.56 -26.36 4.91
C GLU A 84 -10.76 -26.60 3.96
N ALA A 85 -10.80 -25.88 2.83
CA ALA A 85 -11.89 -25.97 1.87
C ALA A 85 -11.79 -27.18 0.92
N LEU A 86 -10.57 -27.69 0.70
CA LEU A 86 -10.25 -28.76 -0.26
C LEU A 86 -9.36 -29.81 0.44
N PRO A 87 -9.89 -30.58 1.40
CA PRO A 87 -9.10 -31.48 2.24
C PRO A 87 -8.42 -32.61 1.45
N ASP A 88 -8.95 -32.97 0.28
CA ASP A 88 -8.39 -34.02 -0.60
C ASP A 88 -7.25 -33.52 -1.49
N LEU A 89 -6.93 -32.22 -1.47
CA LEU A 89 -5.88 -31.62 -2.29
C LEU A 89 -4.75 -31.05 -1.43
N GLU A 90 -3.51 -31.41 -1.79
CA GLU A 90 -2.33 -30.81 -1.19
C GLU A 90 -2.15 -29.36 -1.66
N CYS A 91 -2.17 -28.42 -0.73
CA CYS A 91 -1.94 -27.00 -1.01
C CYS A 91 -0.55 -26.58 -0.52
N THR A 92 0.31 -26.13 -1.43
CA THR A 92 1.67 -25.65 -1.11
C THR A 92 1.92 -24.23 -1.61
N VAL A 93 2.74 -23.47 -0.88
CA VAL A 93 3.22 -22.15 -1.34
C VAL A 93 4.56 -22.34 -2.05
N SER A 94 4.67 -21.79 -3.27
CA SER A 94 5.91 -21.86 -4.05
C SER A 94 7.10 -21.22 -3.31
N ARG A 95 8.23 -21.94 -3.27
CA ARG A 95 9.51 -21.45 -2.72
C ARG A 95 10.44 -20.83 -3.77
N LYS A 96 10.14 -21.02 -5.06
CA LYS A 96 10.94 -20.49 -6.18
C LYS A 96 10.54 -19.07 -6.59
N ASP A 97 9.29 -18.73 -6.32
CA ASP A 97 8.73 -17.43 -6.64
C ASP A 97 9.36 -16.34 -5.74
N VAL A 98 9.67 -15.18 -6.32
CA VAL A 98 10.43 -14.07 -5.71
C VAL A 98 10.00 -12.76 -6.35
N ASP A 99 10.25 -11.63 -5.69
CA ASP A 99 10.02 -10.29 -6.28
C ASP A 99 10.84 -10.17 -7.60
N PRO A 100 10.19 -9.88 -8.74
CA PRO A 100 10.90 -9.70 -10.01
C PRO A 100 11.74 -8.43 -10.04
N LEU A 101 11.39 -7.42 -9.22
CA LEU A 101 12.14 -6.17 -9.14
C LEU A 101 13.19 -6.28 -8.04
N ARG A 102 14.46 -6.16 -8.43
CA ARG A 102 15.59 -6.12 -7.50
C ARG A 102 16.32 -4.80 -7.70
N SER A 103 16.41 -4.00 -6.64
CA SER A 103 17.37 -2.89 -6.59
C SER A 103 18.78 -3.49 -6.48
N ALA A 104 19.67 -3.04 -7.35
CA ALA A 104 21.08 -3.42 -7.36
C ALA A 104 21.82 -2.92 -6.11
#